data_AF-A0A4W5NCN6-F1
#
_entry.id   AF-A0A4W5NCN6-F1
#
_cell.length_a   1.000
_cell.length_b   1.000
_cell.length_c   1.000
_cell.angle_alpha   90.00
_cell.angle_beta   90.00
_cell.angle_gamma   90.00
#
_symmetry.space_group_name_H-M   'P 1'
#
loop_
_entity.id
_entity.type
_entity.pdbx_description
1 polymer ?
#
loop_
_entity_poly.entity_id
_entity_poly.type
_entity_poly.pdbx_seq_one_letter_code
_entity_poly.pdbx_strand_id
1 'polypeptide(L)'
;MILRLDSVVGVAAFCLYALLMWFYAKVAEGTGQFELEILSMNNLNGELLTGLCCDGSRNAGDGTCRMDECATYFKVCLKEYQSRVSAAGPCSFGSGSTPVLGGNVFSLKSSARNQSSRIVLPFSFAWPRSYTLIVEALDANNDTSGE
;
A
#
# COMPACT_ATOMS: atom_id res chain seq x y z
N MET A 1 45.66 -40.69 29.75
CA MET A 1 45.25 -39.31 29.39
C MET A 1 44.03 -38.98 30.25
N ILE A 2 44.27 -38.40 31.43
CA ILE A 2 43.21 -38.08 32.40
C ILE A 2 42.68 -36.71 32.01
N LEU A 3 41.51 -36.66 31.37
CA LEU A 3 40.79 -35.40 31.18
C LEU A 3 40.37 -34.94 32.58
N ARG A 4 40.94 -33.82 33.05
CA ARG A 4 40.62 -33.25 34.36
C ARG A 4 39.14 -32.93 34.40
N LEU A 5 38.44 -33.44 35.42
CA LEU A 5 37.00 -33.25 35.65
C LEU A 5 36.63 -31.75 35.63
N ASP A 6 37.54 -30.89 36.09
CA ASP A 6 37.43 -29.42 36.06
C ASP A 6 37.24 -28.86 34.63
N SER A 7 37.89 -29.48 33.64
CA SER A 7 37.82 -29.06 32.24
C SER A 7 36.49 -29.44 31.60
N VAL A 8 35.82 -30.49 32.08
CA VAL A 8 34.52 -30.96 31.58
C VAL A 8 33.38 -30.11 32.17
N VAL A 9 33.47 -29.74 33.44
CA VAL A 9 32.50 -28.86 34.12
C VAL A 9 32.51 -27.45 33.51
N GLY A 10 33.70 -26.93 33.17
CA GLY A 10 33.82 -25.64 32.49
C GLY A 10 33.19 -25.61 31.10
N VAL A 11 33.33 -26.68 30.32
CA VAL A 11 32.73 -26.80 28.98
C VAL A 11 31.20 -26.91 29.08
N ALA A 12 30.68 -27.72 30.01
CA ALA A 12 29.24 -27.86 30.19
C ALA A 12 28.58 -26.55 30.64
N ALA A 13 29.20 -25.81 31.57
CA ALA A 13 28.71 -24.50 32.01
C ALA A 13 28.74 -23.46 30.88
N PHE A 14 29.79 -23.47 30.06
CA PHE A 14 29.90 -22.59 28.89
C PHE A 14 28.83 -22.91 27.84
N CYS A 15 28.60 -24.19 27.54
CA CYS A 15 27.53 -24.62 26.63
C CYS A 15 26.14 -24.23 27.15
N LEU A 16 25.89 -24.39 28.45
CA LEU A 16 24.62 -23.99 29.07
C LEU A 16 24.41 -22.47 28.98
N TYR A 17 25.46 -21.68 29.24
CA TYR A 17 25.42 -20.22 29.14
C TYR A 17 25.21 -19.76 27.69
N ALA A 18 25.90 -20.38 26.72
CA ALA A 18 25.72 -20.10 25.31
C ALA A 18 24.29 -20.44 24.83
N LEU A 19 23.73 -21.58 25.25
CA LEU A 19 22.35 -21.96 24.96
C LEU A 19 21.36 -20.98 25.59
N LEU A 20 21.56 -20.60 26.86
CA LEU A 20 20.76 -19.57 27.53
C LEU A 20 20.81 -18.25 26.75
N MET A 21 21.99 -17.76 26.38
CA MET A 21 22.15 -16.53 25.58
C MET A 21 21.48 -16.63 24.21
N TRP A 22 21.46 -17.81 23.59
CA TRP A 22 20.78 -18.04 22.31
C TRP A 22 19.25 -18.05 22.46
N PHE A 23 18.73 -18.63 23.54
CA PHE A 23 17.31 -18.53 23.92
C PHE A 23 16.90 -17.09 24.28
N TYR A 24 17.82 -16.29 24.82
CA TYR A 24 17.61 -14.86 25.09
C TYR A 24 17.86 -13.95 23.88
N ALA A 25 18.33 -14.49 22.76
CA ALA A 25 18.47 -13.72 21.53
C ALA A 25 17.08 -13.32 21.03
N LYS A 26 16.65 -12.11 21.40
CA LYS A 26 15.44 -11.49 20.85
C LYS A 26 15.67 -11.28 19.36
N VAL A 27 14.91 -12.00 18.53
CA VAL A 27 14.80 -11.64 17.11
C VAL A 27 14.14 -10.27 17.07
N ALA A 28 14.86 -9.27 16.55
CA ALA A 28 14.29 -7.96 16.29
C ALA A 28 13.30 -8.11 15.13
N GLU A 29 12.01 -8.16 15.43
CA GLU A 29 10.97 -8.10 14.41
C GLU A 29 10.92 -6.67 13.87
N GLY A 30 11.22 -6.51 12.58
CA GLY A 30 11.01 -5.24 11.89
C GLY A 30 9.52 -5.01 11.74
N THR A 31 8.93 -4.18 12.57
CA THR A 31 7.52 -3.78 12.43
C THR A 31 7.43 -2.33 12.01
N GLY A 32 6.38 -1.97 11.29
CA GLY A 32 6.17 -0.60 10.87
C GLY A 32 4.91 -0.42 10.02
N GLN A 33 4.74 0.80 9.53
CA GLN A 33 3.62 1.18 8.68
C GLN A 33 4.16 1.95 7.47
N PHE A 34 3.65 1.61 6.29
CA PHE A 34 3.78 2.44 5.10
C PHE A 34 2.48 3.23 4.95
N GLU A 35 2.57 4.55 4.96
CA GLU A 35 1.42 5.45 4.88
C GLU A 35 1.44 6.23 3.55
N LEU A 36 0.29 6.27 2.89
CA LEU A 36 0.06 7.05 1.67
C LEU A 36 -1.14 7.95 1.86
N GLU A 37 -1.01 9.24 1.51
CA GLU A 37 -2.08 10.22 1.65
C GLU A 37 -2.39 10.88 0.30
N ILE A 38 -3.67 10.84 -0.10
CA ILE A 38 -4.15 11.51 -1.29
C ILE A 38 -4.35 13.00 -0.97
N LEU A 39 -3.72 13.87 -1.76
CA LEU A 39 -3.76 15.31 -1.55
C LEU A 39 -4.77 16.03 -2.44
N SER A 40 -4.88 15.62 -3.70
CA SER A 40 -5.74 16.25 -4.69
C SER A 40 -5.88 15.38 -5.93
N MET A 41 -6.99 15.56 -6.66
CA MET A 41 -7.24 14.97 -7.97
C MET A 41 -7.66 16.05 -8.95
N ASN A 42 -7.31 15.88 -10.22
CA ASN A 42 -7.73 16.79 -11.28
C ASN A 42 -8.04 16.02 -12.58
N ASN A 43 -9.32 15.74 -12.80
CA ASN A 43 -9.88 15.14 -14.02
C ASN A 43 -10.91 16.09 -14.65
N LEU A 44 -10.47 17.24 -15.18
CA LEU A 44 -11.38 18.27 -15.74
C LEU A 44 -12.37 17.72 -16.77
N ASN A 45 -11.97 16.70 -17.53
CA ASN A 45 -12.79 16.13 -18.59
C ASN A 45 -13.75 15.04 -18.10
N GLY A 46 -13.61 14.55 -16.86
CA GLY A 46 -14.42 13.44 -16.35
C GLY A 46 -14.26 12.14 -17.15
N GLU A 47 -13.05 11.90 -17.66
CA GLU A 47 -12.75 10.77 -18.55
C GLU A 47 -12.02 9.64 -17.82
N LEU A 48 -12.30 8.41 -18.25
CA LEU A 48 -11.60 7.19 -17.86
C LEU A 48 -10.37 6.98 -18.77
N LEU A 49 -9.48 6.06 -18.37
CA LEU A 49 -8.31 5.67 -19.16
C LEU A 49 -8.69 5.17 -20.58
N THR A 50 -9.88 4.61 -20.74
CA THR A 50 -10.42 4.14 -22.03
C THR A 50 -10.83 5.27 -22.97
N GLY A 51 -10.88 6.52 -22.51
CA GLY A 51 -11.44 7.66 -23.23
C GLY A 51 -12.96 7.77 -23.17
N LEU A 52 -13.62 6.90 -22.39
CA LEU A 52 -15.05 7.03 -22.07
C LEU A 52 -15.25 8.00 -20.91
N CYS A 53 -16.48 8.50 -20.75
CA CYS A 53 -16.87 9.28 -19.59
C CYS A 53 -17.04 8.37 -18.37
N CYS A 54 -16.80 8.90 -17.16
CA CYS A 54 -17.05 8.16 -15.92
C CYS A 54 -18.51 7.72 -15.80
N ASP A 55 -19.43 8.65 -16.04
CA ASP A 55 -20.87 8.38 -16.12
C ASP A 55 -21.47 8.92 -17.43
N GLY A 56 -22.52 8.27 -17.89
CA GLY A 56 -23.31 8.68 -19.05
C GLY A 56 -22.58 8.65 -20.41
N SER A 57 -23.05 9.50 -21.34
CA SER A 57 -22.54 9.61 -22.70
C SER A 57 -22.06 11.03 -23.00
N ARG A 58 -21.20 11.18 -24.01
CA ARG A 58 -20.71 12.48 -24.47
C ARG A 58 -21.85 13.34 -25.00
N ASN A 59 -21.79 14.63 -24.73
CA ASN A 59 -22.68 15.61 -25.34
C ASN A 59 -22.52 15.61 -26.86
N ALA A 60 -23.64 15.52 -27.60
CA ALA A 60 -23.64 15.44 -29.07
C ALA A 60 -23.13 16.72 -29.77
N GLY A 61 -23.07 17.85 -29.05
CA GLY A 61 -22.66 19.14 -29.60
C GLY A 61 -21.14 19.38 -29.56
N ASP A 62 -20.54 19.29 -28.37
CA ASP A 62 -19.14 19.64 -28.11
C ASP A 62 -18.26 18.42 -27.80
N GLY A 63 -18.84 17.22 -27.73
CA GLY A 63 -18.12 15.98 -27.46
C GLY A 63 -17.58 15.88 -26.03
N THR A 64 -17.96 16.78 -25.12
CA THR A 64 -17.52 16.74 -23.73
C THR A 64 -18.31 15.70 -22.94
N CYS A 65 -17.72 15.17 -21.87
CA CYS A 65 -18.48 14.36 -20.93
C CYS A 65 -19.56 15.22 -20.28
N ARG A 66 -20.75 14.65 -20.14
CA ARG A 66 -21.87 15.30 -19.47
C ARG A 66 -21.46 15.61 -18.02
N MET A 67 -22.09 16.63 -17.42
CA MET A 67 -21.70 17.22 -16.12
C MET A 67 -21.83 16.28 -14.90
N ASP A 68 -21.99 14.98 -15.11
CA ASP A 68 -22.01 13.98 -14.03
C ASP A 68 -20.55 13.71 -13.61
N GLU A 69 -20.28 13.85 -12.31
CA GLU A 69 -18.92 13.77 -11.76
C GLU A 69 -18.50 12.31 -11.49
N CYS A 70 -17.24 11.97 -11.78
CA CYS A 70 -16.67 10.68 -11.38
C CYS A 70 -16.75 10.50 -9.86
N ALA A 71 -17.12 9.31 -9.40
CA ALA A 71 -17.00 8.92 -8.00
C ALA A 71 -15.57 8.42 -7.72
N THR A 72 -14.61 9.34 -7.60
CA THR A 72 -13.18 9.00 -7.57
C THR A 72 -12.75 8.38 -6.24
N TYR A 73 -12.16 7.18 -6.31
CA TYR A 73 -11.45 6.52 -5.21
C TYR A 73 -10.09 5.98 -5.66
N PHE A 74 -9.24 5.59 -4.72
CA PHE A 74 -7.88 5.14 -5.01
C PHE A 74 -7.65 3.72 -4.55
N LYS A 75 -6.97 2.92 -5.38
CA LYS A 75 -6.37 1.64 -5.00
C LYS A 75 -4.85 1.74 -5.00
N VAL A 76 -4.24 1.05 -4.04
CA VAL A 76 -2.80 1.01 -3.86
C VAL A 76 -2.33 -0.43 -3.78
N CYS A 77 -1.24 -0.71 -4.49
CA CYS A 77 -0.50 -1.97 -4.43
C CYS A 77 0.97 -1.65 -4.14
N LEU A 78 1.47 -2.17 -3.01
CA LEU A 78 2.86 -2.05 -2.60
C LEU A 78 3.54 -3.41 -2.72
N LYS A 79 4.67 -3.45 -3.41
CA LYS A 79 5.43 -4.69 -3.62
C LYS A 79 6.93 -4.46 -3.67
N GLU A 80 7.68 -5.55 -3.80
CA GLU A 80 9.13 -5.51 -3.91
C GLU A 80 9.60 -4.64 -5.07
N TYR A 81 10.83 -4.13 -4.96
CA TYR A 81 11.45 -3.40 -6.05
C TYR A 81 11.58 -4.28 -7.30
N GLN A 82 11.12 -3.77 -8.43
CA GLN A 82 11.26 -4.41 -9.72
C GLN A 82 12.15 -3.56 -10.63
N SER A 83 13.15 -4.18 -11.27
CA SER A 83 13.97 -3.49 -12.28
C SER A 83 13.15 -3.09 -13.50
N ARG A 84 12.11 -3.86 -13.82
CA ARG A 84 11.07 -3.56 -14.81
C ARG A 84 9.72 -3.64 -14.13
N VAL A 85 9.09 -2.47 -13.94
CA VAL A 85 7.81 -2.37 -13.22
C VAL A 85 6.70 -3.05 -14.04
N SER A 86 5.98 -3.97 -13.41
CA SER A 86 4.73 -4.53 -13.92
C SER A 86 3.57 -4.01 -13.08
N ALA A 87 2.48 -3.55 -13.70
CA ALA A 87 1.25 -3.24 -12.97
C ALA A 87 0.62 -4.53 -12.38
N ALA A 88 0.80 -5.66 -13.05
CA ALA A 88 0.29 -6.96 -12.64
C ALA A 88 1.15 -7.63 -11.55
N GLY A 89 0.60 -8.70 -10.96
CA GLY A 89 1.26 -9.51 -9.93
C GLY A 89 0.81 -9.15 -8.50
N PRO A 90 1.27 -9.92 -7.51
CA PRO A 90 0.83 -9.77 -6.13
C PRO A 90 1.39 -8.50 -5.47
N CYS A 91 0.60 -7.92 -4.55
CA CYS A 91 1.03 -6.81 -3.70
C CYS A 91 1.73 -7.38 -2.46
N SER A 92 2.99 -7.81 -2.62
CA SER A 92 3.74 -8.57 -1.61
C SER A 92 3.94 -7.84 -0.28
N PHE A 93 3.93 -6.50 -0.28
CA PHE A 93 4.01 -5.67 0.93
C PHE A 93 2.65 -5.14 1.39
N GLY A 94 1.57 -5.49 0.68
CA GLY A 94 0.20 -5.14 1.02
C GLY A 94 -0.50 -4.29 -0.04
N SER A 95 -1.83 -4.25 0.06
CA SER A 95 -2.71 -3.44 -0.78
C SER A 95 -3.78 -2.78 0.07
N GLY A 96 -4.33 -1.68 -0.42
CA GLY A 96 -5.42 -0.96 0.25
C GLY A 96 -6.18 -0.07 -0.71
N SER A 97 -7.31 0.46 -0.25
CA SER A 97 -8.13 1.38 -1.01
C SER A 97 -8.73 2.45 -0.13
N THR A 98 -8.97 3.62 -0.71
CA THR A 98 -9.80 4.65 -0.06
C THR A 98 -11.28 4.37 -0.34
N PRO A 99 -12.20 4.91 0.47
CA PRO A 99 -13.55 5.20 0.00
C PRO A 99 -13.51 6.25 -1.13
N VAL A 100 -14.67 6.54 -1.74
CA VAL A 100 -14.81 7.67 -2.66
C VAL A 100 -14.42 8.96 -1.93
N LEU A 101 -13.46 9.70 -2.49
CA LEU A 101 -12.91 10.93 -1.89
C LEU A 101 -13.52 12.19 -2.49
N GLY A 102 -14.07 12.11 -3.71
CA GLY A 102 -14.70 13.25 -4.37
C GLY A 102 -14.96 13.02 -5.86
N GLY A 103 -15.39 14.10 -6.50
CA GLY A 103 -15.71 14.18 -7.93
C GLY A 103 -14.51 14.13 -8.87
N ASN A 104 -14.67 14.77 -10.02
CA ASN A 104 -13.64 15.00 -11.04
C ASN A 104 -12.40 15.75 -10.50
N VAL A 105 -12.63 16.78 -9.68
CA VAL A 105 -11.57 17.66 -9.17
C VAL A 105 -11.79 17.91 -7.69
N PHE A 106 -10.77 17.69 -6.88
CA PHE A 106 -10.82 18.01 -5.45
C PHE A 106 -9.42 18.27 -4.87
N SER A 107 -9.37 18.95 -3.73
CA SER A 107 -8.14 19.19 -2.96
C SER A 107 -8.42 19.02 -1.46
N LEU A 108 -7.63 18.15 -0.82
CA LEU A 108 -7.73 17.80 0.59
C LEU A 108 -6.66 18.49 1.46
N LYS A 109 -5.77 19.28 0.84
CA LYS A 109 -4.61 19.93 1.49
C LYS A 109 -4.95 20.80 2.72
N SER A 110 -6.19 21.28 2.85
CA SER A 110 -6.64 22.14 3.96
C SER A 110 -7.53 21.41 4.98
N SER A 111 -7.96 20.19 4.68
CA SER A 111 -8.76 19.39 5.61
C SER A 111 -7.81 18.66 6.54
N ALA A 112 -7.45 19.33 7.63
CA ALA A 112 -6.68 18.75 8.70
C ALA A 112 -7.34 17.42 9.11
N ARG A 113 -6.74 16.29 8.70
CA ARG A 113 -7.06 14.93 9.12
C ARG A 113 -8.28 14.26 8.45
N ASN A 114 -8.37 14.29 7.11
CA ASN A 114 -9.20 13.31 6.41
C ASN A 114 -8.57 11.91 6.50
N GLN A 115 -8.89 11.17 7.56
CA GLN A 115 -8.43 9.78 7.75
C GLN A 115 -8.86 8.87 6.57
N SER A 116 -9.93 9.24 5.87
CA SER A 116 -10.43 8.55 4.68
C SER A 116 -9.49 8.65 3.47
N SER A 117 -8.68 9.71 3.34
CA SER A 117 -7.74 9.88 2.22
C SER A 117 -6.38 9.24 2.45
N ARG A 118 -6.19 8.61 3.62
CA ARG A 118 -4.96 7.92 4.00
C ARG A 118 -5.14 6.41 3.92
N ILE A 119 -4.20 5.75 3.26
CA ILE A 119 -4.05 4.30 3.25
C ILE A 119 -2.85 3.93 4.12
N VAL A 120 -3.06 3.01 5.07
CA VAL A 120 -2.03 2.51 5.98
C VAL A 120 -1.81 1.02 5.71
N LEU A 121 -0.58 0.65 5.35
CA LEU A 121 -0.17 -0.74 5.11
C LEU A 121 0.79 -1.18 6.23
N PRO A 122 0.31 -1.96 7.22
CA PRO A 122 1.17 -2.46 8.29
C PRO A 122 2.05 -3.61 7.78
N PHE A 123 3.28 -3.69 8.29
CA PHE A 123 4.21 -4.78 8.01
C PHE A 123 4.93 -5.29 9.26
N SER A 124 5.36 -6.55 9.22
CA SER A 124 6.12 -7.25 10.28
C SER A 124 7.45 -7.84 9.78
N PHE A 125 7.94 -7.36 8.64
CA PHE A 125 9.26 -7.70 8.09
C PHE A 125 10.24 -6.52 8.15
N ALA A 126 11.55 -6.81 8.10
CA ALA A 126 12.57 -5.78 7.98
C ALA A 126 12.37 -4.96 6.69
N TRP A 127 12.12 -3.66 6.82
CA TRP A 127 11.80 -2.80 5.68
C TRP A 127 12.97 -2.75 4.69
N PRO A 128 12.79 -3.19 3.43
CA PRO A 128 13.88 -3.36 2.47
C PRO A 128 14.40 -2.03 1.90
N ARG A 129 13.80 -0.89 2.26
CA ARG A 129 14.06 0.48 1.73
C ARG A 129 13.67 0.68 0.27
N SER A 130 13.92 -0.30 -0.59
CA SER A 130 13.50 -0.29 -2.00
C SER A 130 12.13 -0.94 -2.17
N TYR A 131 11.23 -0.30 -2.91
CA TYR A 131 9.87 -0.77 -3.14
C TYR A 131 9.36 -0.32 -4.51
N THR A 132 8.29 -0.97 -4.98
CA THR A 132 7.49 -0.52 -6.12
C THR A 132 6.09 -0.18 -5.59
N LEU A 133 5.62 1.02 -5.91
CA LEU A 133 4.30 1.50 -5.52
C LEU A 133 3.46 1.74 -6.79
N ILE A 134 2.27 1.14 -6.83
CA ILE A 134 1.28 1.38 -7.87
C ILE A 134 0.08 2.06 -7.20
N VAL A 135 -0.36 3.17 -7.78
CA VAL A 135 -1.51 3.94 -7.32
C VAL A 135 -2.44 4.15 -8.50
N GLU A 136 -3.70 3.75 -8.35
CA GLU A 136 -4.73 3.85 -9.38
C GLU A 136 -5.84 4.76 -8.89
N ALA A 137 -6.22 5.75 -9.71
CA ALA A 137 -7.46 6.52 -9.54
C ALA A 137 -8.55 5.82 -10.35
N LEU A 138 -9.66 5.51 -9.70
CA LEU A 138 -10.75 4.70 -10.25
C LEU A 138 -12.08 5.41 -10.01
N ASP A 139 -13.01 5.18 -10.91
CA ASP A 139 -14.41 5.60 -10.76
C ASP A 139 -15.21 4.48 -10.07
N ALA A 140 -16.10 4.86 -9.15
CA ALA A 140 -16.95 3.92 -8.42
C ALA A 140 -18.33 3.86 -9.08
N ASN A 141 -18.50 2.89 -9.97
CA ASN A 141 -19.75 2.63 -10.68
C ASN A 141 -20.65 1.76 -9.78
N ASN A 142 -21.76 2.31 -9.27
CA ASN A 142 -22.80 1.54 -8.58
C ASN A 142 -23.80 1.00 -9.62
N ASP A 143 -23.39 0.19 -10.59
CA ASP A 143 -24.29 -0.47 -11.56
C ASP A 143 -25.50 0.39 -12.06
N THR A 144 -25.31 1.67 -12.37
CA THR A 144 -26.38 2.54 -12.94
C THR A 144 -26.28 2.67 -14.46
N SER A 145 -25.25 2.10 -15.08
CA SER A 145 -25.11 2.03 -16.53
C SER A 145 -25.53 0.64 -17.03
N GLY A 146 -26.83 0.38 -17.10
CA GLY A 146 -27.33 -0.95 -17.47
C GLY A 146 -28.83 -1.12 -17.68
N GLU A 147 -29.51 -0.15 -18.32
CA GLU A 147 -30.61 -0.38 -19.27
C GLU A 147 -30.75 0.80 -20.24
#